data_AF-A0A559JGK3-F1
#
_entry.id   AF-A0A559JGK3-F1
#
_cell.length_a   1.000
_cell.length_b   1.000
_cell.length_c   1.000
_cell.angle_alpha   90.00
_cell.angle_beta   90.00
_cell.angle_gamma   90.00
#
_symmetry.space_group_name_H-M   'P 1'
#
loop_
_entity.id
_entity.type
_entity.pdbx_description
1 polymer ?
#
loop_
_entity_poly.entity_id
_entity_poly.type
_entity_poly.pdbx_seq_one_letter_code
_entity_poly.pdbx_strand_id
1 'polypeptide(L)'
;MEKSQNNLKMLLNKVPQITIFFWIIKILCTTVGETFADFLNFNLGFGLTNTTIIMGLAFFLVLYFQFKANKYVPGIYWLTVVLISVFGTLVTDNLTDNIGVPLETSTLVFSVLLALTFLFWFMSEKTLSIHSIFTRKREVFYWLTILFTFALGTAMGDLFSEQLGLGYLRTGITVTVIIICIFLAWKILRLDGILAFWIAYILTRPLGASLGDYLSQPLANGALGLGTTVTSIIFLISILGIISYLAVTKIDLAVKSDTIANQTNRSKKNVLIQTVATLCIFLIVGVSGYVKLNNNIALQPTSTTQTTLAGLLTNFITIENDMLTSINSNDFVTAKKGADNLEQQWDKSEPELRKIDGATWNKIDQTIDNVLAATRAGKPDANLNKMALNKSLSALSEANKSRVQTPPSQTTPGETPSASPQNKLGGQLTDFVKIESDILIAVQSNDFAAAKTGADHLEHQWDTTEPKLRKIDGATWTKIDGTIDIILSAVRSAKPDVSKCAAALNNSLSILNEANK
;
A
#
# COMPACT_ATOMS: atom_id res chain seq x y z
N MET A 1 48.21 -23.38 9.51
CA MET A 1 47.06 -23.57 10.43
C MET A 1 45.93 -22.57 10.17
N GLU A 2 46.21 -21.29 9.99
CA GLU A 2 45.19 -20.24 9.74
C GLU A 2 44.34 -20.47 8.47
N LYS A 3 44.96 -20.93 7.37
CA LYS A 3 44.26 -21.32 6.12
C LYS A 3 43.30 -22.51 6.31
N SER A 4 43.63 -23.44 7.21
CA SER A 4 42.79 -24.60 7.54
C SER A 4 41.60 -24.20 8.41
N GLN A 5 41.80 -23.31 9.39
CA GLN A 5 40.72 -22.76 10.21
C GLN A 5 39.74 -21.89 9.40
N ASN A 6 40.21 -21.14 8.41
CA ASN A 6 39.34 -20.37 7.52
C ASN A 6 38.50 -21.29 6.61
N ASN A 7 39.07 -22.38 6.09
CA ASN A 7 38.32 -23.39 5.34
C ASN A 7 37.27 -24.11 6.22
N LEU A 8 37.60 -24.44 7.47
CA LEU A 8 36.67 -25.04 8.43
C LEU A 8 35.52 -24.10 8.80
N LYS A 9 35.81 -22.81 9.06
CA LYS A 9 34.78 -21.79 9.28
C LYS A 9 33.89 -21.66 8.04
N MET A 10 34.44 -21.67 6.84
CA MET A 10 33.65 -21.51 5.61
C MET A 10 32.78 -22.74 5.29
N LEU A 11 33.21 -23.95 5.64
CA LEU A 11 32.40 -25.18 5.58
C LEU A 11 31.24 -25.19 6.60
N LEU A 12 31.32 -24.37 7.64
CA LEU A 12 30.27 -24.18 8.64
C LEU A 12 29.31 -23.04 8.26
N ASN A 13 29.58 -22.27 7.20
CA ASN A 13 28.71 -21.16 6.81
C ASN A 13 27.39 -21.74 6.28
N LYS A 14 26.28 -21.19 6.77
CA LYS A 14 24.94 -21.66 6.40
C LYS A 14 24.34 -20.96 5.18
N VAL A 15 25.07 -20.03 4.59
CA VAL A 15 24.62 -19.17 3.48
C VAL A 15 25.45 -19.45 2.23
N PRO A 16 24.83 -19.49 1.02
CA PRO A 16 25.54 -19.70 -0.23
C PRO A 16 26.60 -18.62 -0.50
N GLN A 17 27.56 -18.97 -1.34
CA GLN A 17 28.49 -17.98 -1.90
C GLN A 17 27.77 -17.03 -2.85
N ILE A 18 28.18 -15.75 -2.81
CA ILE A 18 27.61 -14.69 -3.65
C ILE A 18 28.21 -14.80 -5.06
N THR A 19 27.66 -15.73 -5.86
CA THR A 19 27.99 -15.92 -7.27
C THR A 19 26.93 -15.27 -8.17
N ILE A 20 27.09 -15.33 -9.49
CA ILE A 20 26.04 -14.87 -10.40
C ILE A 20 24.75 -15.69 -10.25
N PHE A 21 24.87 -16.99 -9.95
CA PHE A 21 23.72 -17.87 -9.70
C PHE A 21 22.95 -17.46 -8.45
N PHE A 22 23.63 -16.96 -7.41
CA PHE A 22 22.96 -16.42 -6.22
C PHE A 22 22.01 -15.28 -6.59
N TRP A 23 22.48 -14.33 -7.40
CA TRP A 23 21.65 -13.19 -7.82
C TRP A 23 20.51 -13.62 -8.74
N ILE A 24 20.76 -14.54 -9.68
CA ILE A 24 19.71 -15.07 -10.57
C ILE A 24 18.61 -15.74 -9.76
N ILE A 25 18.94 -16.70 -8.88
CA ILE A 25 17.92 -17.41 -8.10
C ILE A 25 17.22 -16.44 -7.16
N LYS A 26 17.93 -15.50 -6.55
CA LYS A 26 17.31 -14.48 -5.70
C LYS A 26 16.26 -13.66 -6.44
N ILE A 27 16.57 -13.16 -7.64
CA ILE A 27 15.62 -12.40 -8.46
C ILE A 27 14.41 -13.27 -8.82
N LEU A 28 14.63 -14.53 -9.23
CA LEU A 28 13.54 -15.45 -9.51
C LEU A 28 12.65 -15.70 -8.27
N CYS A 29 13.25 -15.92 -7.10
CA CYS A 29 12.52 -16.11 -5.84
C CYS A 29 11.74 -14.87 -5.42
N THR A 30 12.27 -13.67 -5.68
CA THR A 30 11.54 -12.42 -5.40
C THR A 30 10.35 -12.28 -6.34
N THR A 31 10.48 -12.60 -7.61
CA THR A 31 9.35 -12.55 -8.56
C THR A 31 8.28 -13.59 -8.25
N VAL A 32 8.67 -14.83 -7.91
CA VAL A 32 7.72 -15.87 -7.46
C VAL A 32 7.00 -15.49 -6.19
N GLY A 33 7.69 -14.82 -5.26
CA GLY A 33 7.08 -14.40 -3.99
C GLY A 33 5.79 -13.60 -4.22
N GLU A 34 5.83 -12.67 -5.18
CA GLU A 34 4.69 -11.84 -5.58
C GLU A 34 3.62 -12.67 -6.29
N THR A 35 3.97 -13.27 -7.43
CA THR A 35 2.98 -13.94 -8.28
C THR A 35 2.35 -15.17 -7.64
N PHE A 36 3.07 -15.83 -6.73
CA PHE A 36 2.56 -16.99 -6.00
C PHE A 36 1.68 -16.59 -4.82
N ALA A 37 1.98 -15.48 -4.13
CA ALA A 37 1.08 -14.91 -3.14
C ALA A 37 -0.28 -14.57 -3.78
N ASP A 38 -0.25 -13.87 -4.91
CA ASP A 38 -1.44 -13.52 -5.69
C ASP A 38 -2.21 -14.76 -6.17
N PHE A 39 -1.50 -15.77 -6.67
CA PHE A 39 -2.10 -17.00 -7.12
C PHE A 39 -2.86 -17.71 -5.98
N LEU A 40 -2.26 -17.81 -4.81
CA LEU A 40 -2.92 -18.42 -3.64
C LEU A 40 -4.12 -17.60 -3.18
N ASN A 41 -4.03 -16.27 -3.26
CA ASN A 41 -5.10 -15.37 -2.85
C ASN A 41 -6.29 -15.41 -3.82
N PHE A 42 -6.08 -15.05 -5.09
CA PHE A 42 -7.13 -14.81 -6.07
C PHE A 42 -7.58 -16.08 -6.81
N ASN A 43 -6.66 -16.98 -7.18
CA ASN A 43 -7.02 -18.16 -7.98
C ASN A 43 -7.54 -19.32 -7.13
N LEU A 44 -6.97 -19.52 -5.93
CA LEU A 44 -7.41 -20.57 -5.02
C LEU A 44 -8.52 -20.13 -4.07
N GLY A 45 -8.82 -18.82 -4.02
CA GLY A 45 -9.94 -18.27 -3.25
C GLY A 45 -9.79 -18.46 -1.74
N PHE A 46 -8.57 -18.70 -1.24
CA PHE A 46 -8.33 -18.86 0.20
C PHE A 46 -8.53 -17.54 0.95
N GLY A 47 -8.40 -16.41 0.26
CA GLY A 47 -8.42 -15.08 0.86
C GLY A 47 -7.08 -14.76 1.54
N LEU A 48 -6.81 -13.46 1.67
CA LEU A 48 -5.49 -12.96 2.05
C LEU A 48 -5.04 -13.45 3.44
N THR A 49 -5.95 -13.44 4.42
CA THR A 49 -5.67 -13.86 5.80
C THR A 49 -5.37 -15.35 5.93
N ASN A 50 -6.16 -16.22 5.29
CA ASN A 50 -5.92 -17.66 5.38
C ASN A 50 -4.63 -18.06 4.66
N THR A 51 -4.38 -17.46 3.49
CA THR A 51 -3.15 -17.65 2.74
C THR A 51 -1.93 -17.23 3.57
N THR A 52 -2.01 -16.08 4.25
CA THR A 52 -0.96 -15.59 5.16
C THR A 52 -0.67 -16.60 6.28
N ILE A 53 -1.71 -17.16 6.91
CA ILE A 53 -1.55 -18.13 8.00
C ILE A 53 -0.91 -19.44 7.50
N ILE A 54 -1.40 -20.00 6.39
CA ILE A 54 -0.90 -21.26 5.85
C ILE A 54 0.56 -21.11 5.41
N MET A 55 0.88 -20.06 4.66
CA MET A 55 2.24 -19.79 4.19
C MET A 55 3.17 -19.41 5.34
N GLY A 56 2.67 -18.70 6.35
CA GLY A 56 3.40 -18.41 7.58
C GLY A 56 3.79 -19.68 8.33
N LEU A 57 2.85 -20.61 8.53
CA LEU A 57 3.13 -21.90 9.16
C LEU A 57 4.16 -22.72 8.37
N ALA A 58 4.03 -22.79 7.05
CA ALA A 58 5.00 -23.45 6.18
C ALA A 58 6.39 -22.79 6.29
N PHE A 59 6.46 -21.46 6.27
CA PHE A 59 7.68 -20.69 6.44
C PHE A 59 8.36 -21.00 7.77
N PHE A 60 7.65 -20.90 8.90
CA PHE A 60 8.23 -21.17 10.23
C PHE A 60 8.67 -22.64 10.38
N LEU A 61 7.97 -23.59 9.76
CA LEU A 61 8.36 -25.00 9.76
C LEU A 61 9.69 -25.21 9.03
N VAL A 62 9.84 -24.67 7.82
CA VAL A 62 11.09 -24.79 7.04
C VAL A 62 12.23 -24.00 7.70
N LEU A 63 11.92 -22.82 8.25
CA LEU A 63 12.88 -22.01 9.00
C LEU A 63 13.42 -22.78 10.22
N TYR A 64 12.58 -23.54 10.93
CA TYR A 64 13.03 -24.42 12.01
C TYR A 64 14.04 -25.46 11.53
N PHE A 65 13.79 -26.10 10.37
CA PHE A 65 14.76 -27.03 9.77
C PHE A 65 16.05 -26.34 9.33
N GLN A 66 15.97 -25.09 8.83
CA GLN A 66 17.14 -24.27 8.51
C GLN A 66 18.00 -23.98 9.75
N PHE A 67 17.38 -23.61 10.87
CA PHE A 67 18.09 -23.42 12.15
C PHE A 67 18.73 -24.72 12.66
N LYS A 68 18.08 -25.87 12.42
CA LYS A 68 18.58 -27.20 12.82
C LYS A 68 19.72 -27.70 11.92
N ALA A 69 19.79 -27.26 10.66
CA ALA A 69 20.86 -27.65 9.76
C ALA A 69 22.21 -27.11 10.24
N ASN A 70 23.22 -27.97 10.36
CA ASN A 70 24.56 -27.60 10.85
C ASN A 70 25.51 -27.13 9.73
N LYS A 71 25.06 -27.20 8.47
CA LYS A 71 25.81 -26.82 7.27
C LYS A 71 24.83 -26.24 6.25
N TYR A 72 25.34 -25.48 5.28
CA TYR A 72 24.53 -25.02 4.15
C TYR A 72 23.98 -26.21 3.36
N VAL A 73 22.65 -26.30 3.30
CA VAL A 73 21.90 -27.25 2.47
C VAL A 73 21.13 -26.41 1.45
N PRO A 74 21.52 -26.45 0.16
CA PRO A 74 20.93 -25.59 -0.87
C PRO A 74 19.40 -25.64 -0.90
N GLY A 75 18.81 -26.85 -0.83
CA GLY A 75 17.36 -27.03 -0.88
C GLY A 75 16.62 -26.35 0.28
N ILE A 76 17.07 -26.53 1.52
CA ILE A 76 16.43 -25.94 2.71
C ILE A 76 16.57 -24.42 2.68
N TYR A 77 17.76 -23.93 2.33
CA TYR A 77 18.03 -22.49 2.28
C TYR A 77 17.16 -21.80 1.23
N TRP A 78 17.15 -22.28 -0.01
CA TRP A 78 16.38 -21.65 -1.09
C TRP A 78 14.88 -21.83 -0.89
N LEU A 79 14.43 -22.96 -0.33
CA LEU A 79 13.02 -23.12 0.05
C LEU A 79 12.63 -22.11 1.14
N THR A 80 13.49 -21.86 2.13
CA THR A 80 13.27 -20.82 3.13
C THR A 80 13.18 -19.43 2.46
N VAL A 81 14.02 -19.15 1.47
CA VAL A 81 14.01 -17.89 0.70
C VAL A 81 12.75 -17.73 -0.15
N VAL A 82 12.20 -18.80 -0.71
CA VAL A 82 10.92 -18.76 -1.44
C VAL A 82 9.76 -18.56 -0.46
N LEU A 83 9.74 -19.27 0.66
CA LEU A 83 8.64 -19.15 1.63
C LEU A 83 8.63 -17.78 2.33
N ILE A 84 9.79 -17.25 2.68
CA ILE A 84 9.89 -15.91 3.26
C ILE A 84 9.54 -14.82 2.25
N SER A 85 9.75 -15.06 0.94
CA SER A 85 9.35 -14.10 -0.08
C SER A 85 7.84 -13.99 -0.19
N VAL A 86 7.15 -15.14 -0.29
CA VAL A 86 5.68 -15.21 -0.32
C VAL A 86 5.09 -14.65 0.98
N PHE A 87 5.62 -15.07 2.14
CA PHE A 87 5.11 -14.60 3.42
C PHE A 87 5.32 -13.09 3.63
N GLY A 88 6.45 -12.53 3.19
CA GLY A 88 6.73 -11.10 3.28
C GLY A 88 5.79 -10.24 2.43
N THR A 89 5.44 -10.70 1.23
CA THR A 89 4.39 -10.10 0.38
C THR A 89 3.07 -10.09 1.12
N LEU A 90 2.57 -11.28 1.50
CA LEU A 90 1.28 -11.44 2.15
C LEU A 90 1.12 -10.62 3.45
N VAL A 91 2.19 -10.48 4.23
CA VAL A 91 2.16 -9.61 5.41
C VAL A 91 1.91 -8.16 5.01
N THR A 92 2.58 -7.68 3.96
CA THR A 92 2.42 -6.30 3.48
C THR A 92 1.01 -6.07 2.96
N ASP A 93 0.54 -6.93 2.08
CA ASP A 93 -0.79 -6.85 1.47
C ASP A 93 -1.88 -6.93 2.53
N ASN A 94 -1.71 -7.77 3.57
CA ASN A 94 -2.71 -7.86 4.63
C ASN A 94 -2.78 -6.55 5.45
N LEU A 95 -1.63 -5.89 5.66
CA LEU A 95 -1.65 -4.57 6.27
C LEU A 95 -2.32 -3.53 5.37
N THR A 96 -2.04 -3.51 4.07
CA THR A 96 -2.51 -2.45 3.18
C THR A 96 -3.92 -2.66 2.69
N ASP A 97 -4.25 -3.87 2.23
CA ASP A 97 -5.46 -4.15 1.47
C ASP A 97 -6.59 -4.64 2.38
N ASN A 98 -6.25 -5.37 3.44
CA ASN A 98 -7.25 -5.92 4.37
C ASN A 98 -7.44 -5.05 5.62
N ILE A 99 -6.35 -4.48 6.18
CA ILE A 99 -6.43 -3.59 7.36
C ILE A 99 -6.56 -2.11 6.93
N GLY A 100 -6.25 -1.76 5.68
CA GLY A 100 -6.37 -0.38 5.17
C GLY A 100 -5.22 0.54 5.57
N VAL A 101 -4.06 0.00 5.98
CA VAL A 101 -2.90 0.82 6.34
C VAL A 101 -2.28 1.42 5.07
N PRO A 102 -2.09 2.75 4.97
CA PRO A 102 -1.48 3.34 3.78
C PRO A 102 -0.09 2.77 3.47
N LEU A 103 0.20 2.49 2.18
CA LEU A 103 1.50 1.98 1.71
C LEU A 103 2.70 2.86 2.14
N GLU A 104 2.50 4.18 2.23
CA GLU A 104 3.50 5.12 2.77
C GLU A 104 3.87 4.79 4.21
N THR A 105 2.86 4.53 5.06
CA THR A 105 3.02 4.16 6.46
C THR A 105 3.69 2.80 6.58
N SER A 106 3.25 1.80 5.81
CA SER A 106 3.87 0.46 5.78
C SER A 106 5.34 0.52 5.36
N THR A 107 5.66 1.29 4.31
CA THR A 107 7.03 1.51 3.84
C THR A 107 7.90 2.17 4.92
N LEU A 108 7.38 3.18 5.63
CA LEU A 108 8.08 3.85 6.72
C LEU A 108 8.35 2.88 7.88
N VAL A 109 7.33 2.14 8.32
CA VAL A 109 7.43 1.19 9.44
C VAL A 109 8.43 0.08 9.12
N PHE A 110 8.35 -0.56 7.95
CA PHE A 110 9.31 -1.60 7.58
C PHE A 110 10.73 -1.06 7.40
N SER A 111 10.90 0.18 6.93
CA SER A 111 12.21 0.84 6.87
C SER A 111 12.81 1.03 8.26
N VAL A 112 12.01 1.49 9.23
CA VAL A 112 12.45 1.65 10.63
C VAL A 112 12.79 0.29 11.26
N LEU A 113 11.95 -0.73 11.06
CA LEU A 113 12.19 -2.08 11.58
C LEU A 113 13.46 -2.71 10.99
N LEU A 114 13.70 -2.53 9.69
CA LEU A 114 14.92 -2.98 9.02
C LEU A 114 16.15 -2.24 9.57
N ALA A 115 16.07 -0.92 9.73
CA ALA A 115 17.15 -0.12 10.30
C ALA A 115 17.48 -0.53 11.75
N LEU A 116 16.46 -0.74 12.59
CA LEU A 116 16.63 -1.23 13.96
C LEU A 116 17.26 -2.63 13.97
N THR A 117 16.87 -3.51 13.05
CA THR A 117 17.45 -4.85 12.92
C THR A 117 18.94 -4.78 12.61
N PHE A 118 19.35 -3.95 11.64
CA PHE A 118 20.76 -3.71 11.35
C PHE A 118 21.51 -3.08 12.54
N LEU A 119 20.88 -2.13 13.23
CA LEU A 119 21.46 -1.46 14.39
C LEU A 119 21.71 -2.46 15.52
N PHE A 120 20.71 -3.26 15.91
CA PHE A 120 20.85 -4.28 16.95
C PHE A 120 21.85 -5.37 16.57
N TRP A 121 21.85 -5.79 15.29
CA TRP A 121 22.85 -6.74 14.80
C TRP A 121 24.26 -6.16 14.91
N PHE A 122 24.47 -4.92 14.47
CA PHE A 122 25.77 -4.25 14.57
C PHE A 122 26.19 -3.99 16.02
N MET A 123 25.27 -3.62 16.92
CA MET A 123 25.57 -3.42 18.34
C MET A 123 26.00 -4.72 19.02
N SER A 124 25.33 -5.83 18.69
CA SER A 124 25.59 -7.15 19.26
C SER A 124 26.85 -7.82 18.71
N GLU A 125 27.03 -7.84 17.39
CA GLU A 125 28.06 -8.65 16.72
C GLU A 125 29.21 -7.81 16.14
N LYS A 126 29.08 -6.48 16.13
CA LYS A 126 30.05 -5.49 15.57
C LYS A 126 30.44 -5.76 14.11
N THR A 127 29.62 -6.54 13.39
CA THR A 127 29.78 -6.87 11.97
C THR A 127 28.41 -7.20 11.36
N LEU A 128 28.22 -6.80 10.11
CA LEU A 128 27.05 -7.15 9.28
C LEU A 128 27.41 -8.15 8.18
N SER A 129 28.54 -8.85 8.35
CA SER A 129 29.08 -9.76 7.33
C SER A 129 28.30 -11.06 7.23
N ILE A 130 27.79 -11.34 6.03
CA ILE A 130 27.09 -12.58 5.65
C ILE A 130 28.04 -13.78 5.54
N HIS A 131 29.34 -13.54 5.44
CA HIS A 131 30.35 -14.61 5.35
C HIS A 131 30.62 -15.31 6.69
N SER A 132 29.93 -14.92 7.77
CA SER A 132 30.20 -15.39 9.12
C SER A 132 28.95 -15.72 9.93
N ILE A 133 28.01 -16.47 9.33
CA ILE A 133 26.76 -16.88 9.98
C ILE A 133 26.92 -18.30 10.53
N PHE A 134 27.57 -18.39 11.69
CA PHE A 134 27.84 -19.67 12.36
C PHE A 134 27.08 -19.83 13.69
N THR A 135 26.58 -18.74 14.26
CA THR A 135 25.87 -18.74 15.55
C THR A 135 24.37 -18.56 15.32
N ARG A 136 23.54 -19.18 16.18
CA ARG A 136 22.08 -19.00 16.14
C ARG A 136 21.67 -17.52 16.22
N LYS A 137 22.40 -16.71 17.02
CA LYS A 137 22.13 -15.28 17.15
C LYS A 137 22.30 -14.54 15.81
N ARG A 138 23.39 -14.79 15.08
CA ARG A 138 23.63 -14.20 13.75
C ARG A 138 22.62 -14.69 12.72
N GLU A 139 22.24 -15.96 12.79
CA GLU A 139 21.23 -16.54 11.90
C GLU A 139 19.85 -15.90 12.11
N VAL A 140 19.46 -15.60 13.36
CA VAL A 140 18.21 -14.86 13.65
C VAL A 140 18.25 -13.46 13.04
N PHE A 141 19.31 -12.68 13.27
CA PHE A 141 19.43 -11.35 12.67
C PHE A 141 19.41 -11.40 11.14
N TYR A 142 20.05 -12.40 10.55
CA TYR A 142 20.05 -12.60 9.11
C TYR A 142 18.64 -12.83 8.56
N TRP A 143 17.90 -13.80 9.10
CA TRP A 143 16.54 -14.09 8.63
C TRP A 143 15.55 -12.96 8.93
N LEU A 144 15.71 -12.27 10.06
CA LEU A 144 14.89 -11.09 10.38
C LEU A 144 15.16 -9.93 9.41
N THR A 145 16.43 -9.69 9.06
CA THR A 145 16.81 -8.70 8.05
C THR A 145 16.18 -9.05 6.71
N ILE A 146 16.22 -10.33 6.32
CA ILE A 146 15.60 -10.79 5.08
C ILE A 146 14.08 -10.58 5.13
N LEU A 147 13.40 -10.96 6.20
CA LEU A 147 11.95 -10.79 6.36
C LEU A 147 11.53 -9.33 6.13
N PHE A 148 12.14 -8.40 6.86
CA PHE A 148 11.80 -6.98 6.72
C PHE A 148 12.22 -6.40 5.38
N THR A 149 13.27 -6.93 4.75
CA THR A 149 13.64 -6.55 3.38
C THR A 149 12.57 -6.97 2.37
N PHE A 150 11.97 -8.16 2.56
CA PHE A 150 10.90 -8.64 1.70
C PHE A 150 9.64 -7.78 1.85
N ALA A 151 9.18 -7.56 3.09
CA ALA A 151 8.01 -6.74 3.35
C ALA A 151 8.19 -5.28 2.91
N LEU A 152 9.35 -4.67 3.22
CA LEU A 152 9.68 -3.32 2.75
C LEU A 152 9.69 -3.23 1.23
N GLY A 153 10.24 -4.23 0.56
CA GLY A 153 10.40 -4.19 -0.88
C GLY A 153 9.09 -4.37 -1.65
N THR A 154 8.10 -5.08 -1.10
CA THR A 154 6.72 -5.10 -1.62
C THR A 154 6.09 -3.73 -1.40
N ALA A 155 6.04 -3.23 -0.17
CA ALA A 155 5.43 -1.93 0.15
C ALA A 155 6.02 -0.78 -0.69
N MET A 156 7.35 -0.75 -0.84
CA MET A 156 8.03 0.23 -1.68
C MET A 156 7.76 0.00 -3.16
N GLY A 157 7.69 -1.26 -3.62
CA GLY A 157 7.34 -1.60 -4.99
C GLY A 157 6.01 -0.96 -5.37
N ASP A 158 4.96 -1.31 -4.62
CA ASP A 158 3.57 -0.93 -4.90
C ASP A 158 3.35 0.57 -4.71
N LEU A 159 4.00 1.17 -3.70
CA LEU A 159 4.00 2.62 -3.53
C LEU A 159 4.51 3.34 -4.80
N PHE A 160 5.61 2.86 -5.39
CA PHE A 160 6.18 3.49 -6.58
C PHE A 160 5.43 3.13 -7.86
N SER A 161 5.06 1.86 -8.08
CA SER A 161 4.37 1.42 -9.30
C SER A 161 2.92 1.87 -9.36
N GLU A 162 2.18 1.75 -8.26
CA GLU A 162 0.73 1.93 -8.23
C GLU A 162 0.35 3.32 -7.71
N GLN A 163 0.65 3.61 -6.44
CA GLN A 163 0.23 4.87 -5.81
C GLN A 163 0.90 6.09 -6.46
N LEU A 164 2.18 5.98 -6.82
CA LEU A 164 2.92 7.05 -7.49
C LEU A 164 2.78 7.04 -9.03
N GLY A 165 2.04 6.07 -9.58
CA GLY A 165 1.73 6.02 -11.01
C GLY A 165 2.92 5.87 -11.95
N LEU A 166 4.09 5.39 -11.49
CA LEU A 166 5.21 5.10 -12.40
C LEU A 166 4.87 3.94 -13.35
N GLY A 167 4.00 3.02 -12.90
CA GLY A 167 3.75 1.76 -13.57
C GLY A 167 4.88 0.75 -13.37
N TYR A 168 4.53 -0.53 -13.48
CA TYR A 168 5.43 -1.64 -13.14
C TYR A 168 6.74 -1.62 -13.94
N LEU A 169 6.70 -1.51 -15.28
CA LEU A 169 7.92 -1.53 -16.10
C LEU A 169 8.93 -0.43 -15.71
N ARG A 170 8.45 0.81 -15.49
CA ARG A 170 9.33 1.96 -15.21
C ARG A 170 9.96 1.85 -13.81
N THR A 171 9.20 1.36 -12.84
CA THR A 171 9.72 1.05 -11.50
C THR A 171 10.83 0.00 -11.59
N GLY A 172 10.61 -1.11 -12.29
CA GLY A 172 11.62 -2.17 -12.47
C GLY A 172 12.91 -1.68 -13.15
N ILE A 173 12.79 -0.88 -14.22
CA ILE A 173 13.95 -0.27 -14.89
C ILE A 173 14.71 0.65 -13.94
N THR A 174 14.00 1.50 -13.19
CA THR A 174 14.61 2.45 -12.25
C THR A 174 15.41 1.71 -11.18
N VAL A 175 14.83 0.68 -10.56
CA VAL A 175 15.51 -0.12 -9.54
C VAL A 175 16.72 -0.85 -10.14
N THR A 176 16.60 -1.38 -11.36
CA THR A 176 17.72 -2.03 -12.07
C THR A 176 18.89 -1.07 -12.29
N VAL A 177 18.61 0.16 -12.74
CA VAL A 177 19.63 1.19 -12.93
C VAL A 177 20.33 1.52 -11.61
N ILE A 178 19.59 1.63 -10.50
CA ILE A 178 20.18 1.86 -9.18
C ILE A 178 21.10 0.70 -8.78
N ILE A 179 20.69 -0.56 -8.99
CA ILE A 179 21.53 -1.74 -8.72
C ILE A 179 22.83 -1.69 -9.55
N ILE A 180 22.76 -1.33 -10.83
CA ILE A 180 23.95 -1.17 -11.69
C ILE A 180 24.85 -0.05 -11.16
N CYS A 181 24.30 1.09 -10.73
CA CYS A 181 25.07 2.17 -10.12
C CYS A 181 25.79 1.72 -8.84
N ILE A 182 25.16 0.91 -7.99
CA ILE A 182 25.79 0.34 -6.78
C ILE A 182 26.91 -0.64 -7.15
N PHE A 183 26.70 -1.46 -8.18
CA PHE A 183 27.75 -2.36 -8.68
C PHE A 183 28.96 -1.57 -9.21
N LEU A 184 28.74 -0.48 -9.95
CA LEU A 184 29.80 0.41 -10.42
C LEU A 184 30.49 1.14 -9.26
N ALA A 185 29.74 1.58 -8.24
CA ALA A 185 30.31 2.20 -7.04
C ALA A 185 31.18 1.21 -6.25
N TRP A 186 30.79 -0.06 -6.17
CA TRP A 186 31.63 -1.10 -5.59
C TRP A 186 32.90 -1.36 -6.39
N LYS A 187 32.78 -1.49 -7.73
CA LYS A 187 33.90 -1.84 -8.61
C LYS A 187 34.90 -0.69 -8.81
N ILE A 188 34.40 0.54 -8.99
CA ILE A 188 35.19 1.71 -9.37
C ILE A 188 35.47 2.61 -8.16
N LEU A 189 34.43 2.94 -7.38
CA LEU A 189 34.53 3.87 -6.24
C LEU A 189 34.96 3.18 -4.93
N ARG A 190 35.30 1.88 -5.00
CA ARG A 190 35.77 1.09 -3.85
C ARG A 190 34.79 1.15 -2.66
N LEU A 191 33.48 1.09 -2.92
CA LEU A 191 32.45 0.95 -1.89
C LEU A 191 32.67 -0.32 -1.05
N ASP A 192 32.33 -0.29 0.24
CA ASP A 192 32.39 -1.48 1.09
C ASP A 192 31.56 -2.65 0.52
N GLY A 193 32.14 -3.85 0.54
CA GLY A 193 31.52 -5.02 -0.08
C GLY A 193 30.28 -5.52 0.67
N ILE A 194 30.24 -5.37 1.99
CA ILE A 194 29.09 -5.76 2.82
C ILE A 194 27.96 -4.74 2.61
N LEU A 195 28.29 -3.45 2.60
CA LEU A 195 27.32 -2.39 2.33
C LEU A 195 26.73 -2.52 0.91
N ALA A 196 27.58 -2.67 -0.10
CA ALA A 196 27.13 -2.82 -1.49
C ALA A 196 26.23 -4.04 -1.65
N PHE A 197 26.57 -5.15 -0.98
CA PHE A 197 25.74 -6.35 -0.95
C PHE A 197 24.35 -6.07 -0.36
N TRP A 198 24.26 -5.47 0.83
CA TRP A 198 22.97 -5.27 1.48
C TRP A 198 22.06 -4.33 0.69
N ILE A 199 22.62 -3.27 0.10
CA ILE A 199 21.86 -2.36 -0.74
C ILE A 199 21.35 -3.08 -1.99
N ALA A 200 22.20 -3.80 -2.71
CA ALA A 200 21.79 -4.57 -3.87
C ALA A 200 20.74 -5.63 -3.48
N TYR A 201 20.94 -6.31 -2.35
CA TYR A 201 20.02 -7.32 -1.83
C TYR A 201 18.64 -6.71 -1.53
N ILE A 202 18.59 -5.55 -0.88
CA ILE A 202 17.32 -4.86 -0.60
C ILE A 202 16.61 -4.46 -1.89
N LEU A 203 17.34 -3.88 -2.84
CA LEU A 203 16.78 -3.42 -4.11
C LEU A 203 16.33 -4.57 -5.03
N THR A 204 16.84 -5.79 -4.88
CA THR A 204 16.32 -6.92 -5.66
C THR A 204 14.85 -7.24 -5.36
N ARG A 205 14.32 -6.84 -4.19
CA ARG A 205 12.92 -7.11 -3.88
C ARG A 205 11.94 -6.20 -4.65
N PRO A 206 12.03 -4.86 -4.59
CA PRO A 206 11.18 -4.00 -5.40
C PRO A 206 11.28 -4.33 -6.90
N LEU A 207 12.47 -4.72 -7.36
CA LEU A 207 12.67 -5.21 -8.73
C LEU A 207 11.84 -6.48 -9.01
N GLY A 208 11.89 -7.46 -8.10
CA GLY A 208 11.19 -8.72 -8.24
C GLY A 208 9.67 -8.57 -8.23
N ALA A 209 9.12 -7.76 -7.31
CA ALA A 209 7.69 -7.45 -7.22
C ALA A 209 7.20 -6.80 -8.52
N SER A 210 7.83 -5.68 -8.88
CA SER A 210 7.56 -4.94 -10.11
C SER A 210 7.66 -5.79 -11.39
N LEU A 211 8.61 -6.72 -11.48
CA LEU A 211 8.70 -7.67 -12.61
C LEU A 211 7.60 -8.72 -12.56
N GLY A 212 7.23 -9.20 -11.37
CA GLY A 212 6.14 -10.14 -11.14
C GLY A 212 4.83 -9.55 -11.62
N ASP A 213 4.47 -8.37 -11.12
CA ASP A 213 3.25 -7.66 -11.48
C ASP A 213 3.22 -7.31 -12.95
N TYR A 214 4.34 -6.84 -13.50
CA TYR A 214 4.43 -6.57 -14.93
C TYR A 214 4.16 -7.81 -15.79
N LEU A 215 4.50 -9.01 -15.32
CA LEU A 215 4.25 -10.25 -16.06
C LEU A 215 2.84 -10.80 -15.80
N SER A 216 2.36 -10.74 -14.56
CA SER A 216 1.11 -11.37 -14.11
C SER A 216 -0.13 -10.53 -14.36
N GLN A 217 -0.08 -9.21 -14.12
CA GLN A 217 -1.25 -8.32 -14.10
C GLN A 217 -1.84 -8.11 -15.52
N PRO A 218 -3.13 -7.75 -15.64
CA PRO A 218 -3.80 -7.53 -16.93
C PRO A 218 -3.18 -6.39 -17.75
N LEU A 219 -3.32 -6.44 -19.09
CA LEU A 219 -2.85 -5.38 -19.99
C LEU A 219 -3.46 -4.00 -19.67
N ALA A 220 -4.67 -3.97 -19.12
CA ALA A 220 -5.34 -2.74 -18.69
C ALA A 220 -4.57 -1.97 -17.59
N ASN A 221 -3.69 -2.65 -16.85
CA ASN A 221 -2.83 -2.06 -15.82
C ASN A 221 -1.39 -1.82 -16.31
N GLY A 222 -1.15 -1.89 -17.63
CA GLY A 222 0.18 -1.66 -18.22
C GLY A 222 1.15 -2.84 -18.06
N ALA A 223 0.63 -4.04 -17.79
CA ALA A 223 1.37 -5.29 -17.67
C ALA A 223 1.18 -6.20 -18.91
N LEU A 224 1.82 -7.37 -18.93
CA LEU A 224 1.84 -8.30 -20.06
C LEU A 224 0.65 -9.28 -20.08
N GLY A 225 -0.10 -9.43 -18.99
CA GLY A 225 -1.29 -10.27 -18.94
C GLY A 225 -1.04 -11.77 -19.05
N LEU A 226 0.13 -12.28 -18.66
CA LEU A 226 0.41 -13.72 -18.67
C LEU A 226 -0.38 -14.48 -17.59
N GLY A 227 -0.91 -13.75 -16.60
CA GLY A 227 -1.60 -14.31 -15.45
C GLY A 227 -0.65 -14.80 -14.37
N THR A 228 -1.12 -14.79 -13.13
CA THR A 228 -0.41 -15.21 -11.92
C THR A 228 -0.01 -16.70 -11.96
N THR A 229 -0.89 -17.56 -12.47
CA THR A 229 -0.68 -19.02 -12.56
C THR A 229 0.48 -19.39 -13.47
N VAL A 230 0.44 -18.93 -14.73
CA VAL A 230 1.45 -19.29 -15.75
C VAL A 230 2.81 -18.72 -15.36
N THR A 231 2.83 -17.47 -14.90
CA THR A 231 4.05 -16.80 -14.43
C THR A 231 4.67 -17.56 -13.25
N SER A 232 3.88 -17.90 -12.23
CA SER A 232 4.38 -18.64 -11.06
C SER A 232 4.98 -20.01 -11.43
N ILE A 233 4.33 -20.77 -12.33
CA ILE A 233 4.83 -22.08 -12.75
C ILE A 233 6.16 -21.96 -13.49
N ILE A 234 6.29 -21.02 -14.42
CA ILE A 234 7.53 -20.81 -15.20
C ILE A 234 8.70 -20.51 -14.26
N PHE A 235 8.50 -19.61 -13.31
CA PHE A 235 9.57 -19.24 -12.39
C PHE A 235 9.87 -20.35 -11.37
N LEU A 236 8.86 -21.06 -10.84
CA LEU A 236 9.09 -22.20 -9.94
C LEU A 236 9.89 -23.32 -10.63
N ILE A 237 9.56 -23.66 -11.88
CA ILE A 237 10.33 -24.63 -12.67
C ILE A 237 11.76 -24.14 -12.90
N SER A 238 11.94 -22.85 -13.22
CA SER A 238 13.26 -22.25 -13.42
C SER A 238 14.11 -22.31 -12.14
N ILE A 239 13.52 -21.98 -10.99
CA ILE A 239 14.18 -22.07 -9.68
C ILE A 239 14.57 -23.52 -9.39
N LEU A 240 13.65 -24.48 -9.55
CA LEU A 240 13.92 -25.90 -9.33
C LEU A 240 15.03 -26.42 -10.25
N GLY A 241 15.06 -26.00 -11.52
CA GLY A 241 16.11 -26.35 -12.47
C GLY A 241 17.49 -25.86 -12.02
N ILE A 242 17.59 -24.59 -11.61
CA ILE A 242 18.86 -24.01 -11.15
C ILE A 242 19.29 -24.61 -9.81
N ILE A 243 18.36 -24.83 -8.86
CA ILE A 243 18.67 -25.47 -7.58
C ILE A 243 19.17 -26.90 -7.80
N SER A 244 18.53 -27.65 -8.70
CA SER A 244 18.97 -29.02 -9.06
C SER A 244 20.35 -29.00 -9.69
N TYR A 245 20.60 -28.05 -10.61
CA TYR A 245 21.91 -27.86 -11.22
C TYR A 245 22.98 -27.52 -10.16
N LEU A 246 22.71 -26.62 -9.22
CA LEU A 246 23.65 -26.29 -8.14
C LEU A 246 23.86 -27.46 -7.18
N ALA A 247 22.81 -28.21 -6.84
CA ALA A 247 22.92 -29.39 -5.98
C ALA A 247 23.84 -30.47 -6.58
N VAL A 248 23.79 -30.63 -7.91
CA VAL A 248 24.67 -31.57 -8.66
C VAL A 248 26.08 -31.01 -8.81
N THR A 249 26.20 -29.76 -9.25
CA THR A 249 27.51 -29.17 -9.63
C THR A 249 28.33 -28.67 -8.45
N LYS A 250 27.68 -28.37 -7.31
CA LYS A 250 28.31 -27.83 -6.08
C LYS A 250 29.16 -26.59 -6.33
N ILE A 251 28.90 -25.86 -7.42
CA ILE A 251 29.65 -24.66 -7.80
C ILE A 251 29.48 -23.56 -6.76
N ASP A 252 28.36 -23.54 -6.04
CA ASP A 252 28.07 -22.64 -4.93
C ASP A 252 28.86 -22.97 -3.64
N LEU A 253 29.55 -24.11 -3.59
CA LEU A 253 30.47 -24.50 -2.52
C LEU A 253 31.95 -24.22 -2.86
N ALA A 254 32.31 -24.06 -4.15
CA ALA A 254 33.68 -23.98 -4.62
C ALA A 254 34.24 -22.56 -4.60
N VAL A 255 35.33 -22.34 -3.85
CA VAL A 255 35.94 -21.02 -3.64
C VAL A 255 36.99 -20.74 -4.71
N LYS A 256 36.87 -19.62 -5.43
CA LYS A 256 38.02 -19.02 -6.11
C LYS A 256 38.82 -18.21 -5.09
N SER A 257 40.04 -18.68 -4.79
CA SER A 257 40.88 -18.21 -3.66
C SER A 257 41.40 -16.77 -3.78
N ASP A 258 41.10 -16.06 -4.87
CA ASP A 258 41.73 -14.77 -5.20
C ASP A 258 41.11 -13.57 -4.46
N THR A 259 39.91 -13.69 -3.87
CA THR A 259 39.18 -12.54 -3.30
C THR A 259 39.56 -12.22 -1.85
N ILE A 260 40.12 -13.18 -1.11
CA ILE A 260 40.31 -13.07 0.36
C ILE A 260 41.48 -12.13 0.74
N ALA A 261 42.45 -11.93 -0.14
CA ALA A 261 43.64 -11.13 0.17
C ALA A 261 43.39 -9.60 0.21
N ASN A 262 42.28 -9.10 -0.34
CA ASN A 262 42.05 -7.65 -0.49
C ASN A 262 41.10 -7.02 0.55
N GLN A 263 40.50 -7.79 1.46
CA GLN A 263 39.52 -7.27 2.43
C GLN A 263 40.12 -6.84 3.77
N THR A 264 41.35 -7.24 4.10
CA THR A 264 41.89 -7.10 5.47
C THR A 264 42.45 -5.73 5.83
N ASN A 265 42.46 -4.75 4.91
CA ASN A 265 43.13 -3.47 5.14
C ASN A 265 42.29 -2.24 4.75
N ARG A 266 40.97 -2.26 5.01
CA ARG A 266 40.14 -1.04 4.95
C ARG A 266 39.95 -0.45 6.36
N SER A 267 40.36 0.81 6.52
CA SER A 267 40.13 1.59 7.73
C SER A 267 38.64 1.63 8.06
N LYS A 268 38.26 1.19 9.28
CA LYS A 268 36.87 1.25 9.80
C LYS A 268 36.24 2.64 9.67
N LYS A 269 37.06 3.70 9.70
CA LYS A 269 36.63 5.09 9.54
C LYS A 269 36.06 5.37 8.15
N ASN A 270 36.61 4.75 7.10
CA ASN A 270 36.11 4.91 5.73
C ASN A 270 34.77 4.20 5.53
N VAL A 271 34.55 3.06 6.21
CA VAL A 271 33.29 2.32 6.11
C VAL A 271 32.14 3.12 6.73
N LEU A 272 32.33 3.69 7.93
CA LEU A 272 31.29 4.52 8.56
C LEU A 272 30.92 5.73 7.69
N ILE A 273 31.92 6.41 7.12
CA ILE A 273 31.69 7.55 6.22
C ILE A 273 30.94 7.10 4.95
N GLN A 274 31.33 5.98 4.35
CA GLN A 274 30.63 5.40 3.21
C GLN A 274 29.17 5.05 3.55
N THR A 275 28.91 4.48 4.72
CA THR A 275 27.56 4.16 5.19
C THR A 275 26.70 5.41 5.35
N VAL A 276 27.20 6.41 6.07
CA VAL A 276 26.47 7.67 6.27
C VAL A 276 26.21 8.37 4.95
N ALA A 277 27.24 8.48 4.09
CA ALA A 277 27.10 9.10 2.77
C ALA A 277 26.05 8.37 1.91
N THR A 278 26.09 7.04 1.90
CA THR A 278 25.14 6.24 1.11
C THR A 278 23.72 6.41 1.64
N LEU A 279 23.51 6.34 2.96
CA LEU A 279 22.20 6.59 3.57
C LEU A 279 21.67 7.98 3.26
N CYS A 280 22.51 9.02 3.34
CA CYS A 280 22.12 10.38 2.98
C CYS A 280 21.72 10.48 1.49
N ILE A 281 22.47 9.84 0.59
CA ILE A 281 22.13 9.81 -0.85
C ILE A 281 20.78 9.12 -1.05
N PHE A 282 20.55 7.95 -0.44
CA PHE A 282 19.27 7.26 -0.57
C PHE A 282 18.10 8.05 0.01
N LEU A 283 18.28 8.72 1.15
CA LEU A 283 17.26 9.61 1.73
C LEU A 283 16.97 10.79 0.80
N ILE A 284 18.00 11.49 0.31
CA ILE A 284 17.82 12.65 -0.56
C ILE A 284 17.17 12.23 -1.87
N VAL A 285 17.69 11.21 -2.54
CA VAL A 285 17.18 10.73 -3.83
C VAL A 285 15.78 10.14 -3.67
N GLY A 286 15.55 9.36 -2.61
CA GLY A 286 14.26 8.74 -2.31
C GLY A 286 13.18 9.79 -2.03
N VAL A 287 13.44 10.74 -1.12
CA VAL A 287 12.50 11.83 -0.81
C VAL A 287 12.30 12.74 -2.01
N SER A 288 13.36 13.12 -2.73
CA SER A 288 13.24 13.97 -3.93
C SER A 288 12.45 13.27 -5.04
N GLY A 289 12.68 11.96 -5.23
CA GLY A 289 11.95 11.13 -6.18
C GLY A 289 10.47 11.01 -5.81
N TYR A 290 10.17 10.70 -4.55
CA TYR A 290 8.82 10.67 -4.01
C TYR A 290 8.10 12.01 -4.19
N VAL A 291 8.70 13.13 -3.76
CA VAL A 291 8.10 14.47 -3.89
C VAL A 291 7.87 14.81 -5.37
N LYS A 292 8.83 14.52 -6.25
CA LYS A 292 8.69 14.77 -7.69
C LYS A 292 7.54 13.97 -8.30
N LEU A 293 7.43 12.68 -7.96
CA LEU A 293 6.37 11.81 -8.47
C LEU A 293 5.02 12.21 -7.93
N ASN A 294 4.92 12.44 -6.62
CA ASN A 294 3.71 12.92 -5.97
C ASN A 294 3.25 14.27 -6.56
N ASN A 295 4.19 15.19 -6.81
CA ASN A 295 3.89 16.45 -7.49
C ASN A 295 3.53 16.25 -8.97
N ASN A 296 4.14 15.30 -9.68
CA ASN A 296 3.81 15.00 -11.07
C ASN A 296 2.42 14.38 -11.21
N ILE A 297 1.97 13.60 -10.24
CA ILE A 297 0.56 13.17 -10.13
C ILE A 297 -0.33 14.38 -9.85
N ALA A 298 0.17 15.33 -9.04
CA ALA A 298 -0.53 16.59 -8.83
C ALA A 298 -0.53 17.53 -10.06
N LEU A 299 0.38 17.32 -11.03
CA LEU A 299 0.64 18.16 -12.20
C LEU A 299 0.37 17.46 -13.54
N GLN A 300 -0.19 16.25 -13.56
CA GLN A 300 -0.63 15.66 -14.82
C GLN A 300 -1.62 16.64 -15.47
N PRO A 301 -1.33 17.10 -16.71
CA PRO A 301 -2.22 18.01 -17.40
C PRO A 301 -3.40 17.18 -17.91
N THR A 302 -4.45 17.05 -17.11
CA THR A 302 -5.77 16.91 -17.69
C THR A 302 -6.00 18.17 -18.51
N SER A 303 -6.07 17.98 -19.83
CA SER A 303 -6.37 18.97 -20.83
C SER A 303 -7.38 20.00 -20.30
N THR A 304 -6.96 21.27 -20.21
CA THR A 304 -7.82 22.46 -20.16
C THR A 304 -9.02 22.39 -19.21
N THR A 305 -8.88 23.02 -18.04
CA THR A 305 -9.99 23.78 -17.41
C THR A 305 -11.31 23.00 -17.20
N GLN A 306 -11.28 21.75 -16.75
CA GLN A 306 -12.50 21.09 -16.27
C GLN A 306 -12.65 21.27 -14.75
N THR A 307 -13.49 22.23 -14.37
CA THR A 307 -13.99 22.42 -13.00
C THR A 307 -15.13 21.46 -12.62
N THR A 308 -15.39 20.42 -13.44
CA THR A 308 -16.54 19.52 -13.30
C THR A 308 -16.23 18.11 -13.82
N LEU A 309 -16.89 17.08 -13.26
CA LEU A 309 -16.82 15.67 -13.68
C LEU A 309 -17.42 15.37 -15.08
N ALA A 310 -17.88 16.41 -15.80
CA ALA A 310 -18.56 16.27 -17.09
C ALA A 310 -17.69 15.64 -18.17
N GLY A 311 -18.23 14.64 -18.88
CA GLY A 311 -17.57 13.84 -19.92
C GLY A 311 -16.75 12.67 -19.39
N LEU A 312 -16.25 12.74 -18.15
CA LEU A 312 -15.38 11.72 -17.53
C LEU A 312 -16.15 10.50 -17.04
N LEU A 313 -17.47 10.61 -16.84
CA LEU A 313 -18.29 9.55 -16.25
C LEU A 313 -18.94 8.62 -17.29
N THR A 314 -18.68 8.86 -18.58
CA THR A 314 -19.35 8.18 -19.70
C THR A 314 -19.14 6.66 -19.68
N ASN A 315 -17.94 6.19 -19.34
CA ASN A 315 -17.64 4.76 -19.28
C ASN A 315 -18.44 4.06 -18.17
N PHE A 316 -18.60 4.68 -17.00
CA PHE A 316 -19.40 4.13 -15.90
C PHE A 316 -20.89 4.04 -16.27
N ILE A 317 -21.40 5.06 -16.96
CA ILE A 317 -22.76 5.06 -17.50
C ILE A 317 -22.96 3.88 -18.47
N THR A 318 -21.98 3.59 -19.34
CA THR A 318 -22.07 2.43 -20.25
C THR A 318 -22.09 1.11 -19.48
N ILE A 319 -21.19 0.93 -18.50
CA ILE A 319 -21.13 -0.30 -17.69
C ILE A 319 -22.45 -0.53 -16.94
N GLU A 320 -23.01 0.49 -16.31
CA GLU A 320 -24.29 0.35 -15.59
C GLU A 320 -25.48 0.10 -16.52
N ASN A 321 -25.50 0.65 -17.74
CA ASN A 321 -26.53 0.34 -18.74
C ASN A 321 -26.43 -1.11 -19.24
N ASP A 322 -25.21 -1.63 -19.43
CA ASP A 322 -24.99 -3.03 -19.78
C ASP A 322 -25.45 -3.95 -18.65
N MET A 323 -25.13 -3.60 -17.40
CA MET A 323 -25.63 -4.30 -16.20
C MET A 323 -27.16 -4.29 -16.15
N LEU A 324 -27.80 -3.14 -16.39
CA LEU A 324 -29.26 -3.03 -16.39
C LEU A 324 -29.89 -3.92 -17.48
N THR A 325 -29.25 -4.03 -18.65
CA THR A 325 -29.67 -4.92 -19.74
C THR A 325 -29.56 -6.40 -19.35
N SER A 326 -28.47 -6.78 -18.68
CA SER A 326 -28.31 -8.14 -18.14
C SER A 326 -29.36 -8.48 -17.08
N ILE A 327 -29.63 -7.55 -16.15
CA ILE A 327 -30.66 -7.72 -15.10
C ILE A 327 -32.07 -7.82 -15.72
N ASN A 328 -32.38 -7.05 -16.77
CA ASN A 328 -33.65 -7.17 -17.49
C ASN A 328 -33.83 -8.50 -18.21
N SER A 329 -32.71 -9.16 -18.57
CA SER A 329 -32.69 -10.47 -19.21
C SER A 329 -32.58 -11.63 -18.21
N ASN A 330 -32.66 -11.36 -16.90
CA ASN A 330 -32.41 -12.31 -15.80
C ASN A 330 -31.01 -12.97 -15.83
N ASP A 331 -30.03 -12.35 -16.48
CA ASP A 331 -28.64 -12.81 -16.49
C ASP A 331 -27.82 -12.16 -15.37
N PHE A 332 -27.97 -12.70 -14.16
CA PHE A 332 -27.27 -12.22 -12.97
C PHE A 332 -25.78 -12.57 -12.96
N VAL A 333 -25.33 -13.53 -13.80
CA VAL A 333 -23.92 -13.91 -13.86
C VAL A 333 -23.13 -12.84 -14.61
N THR A 334 -23.66 -12.37 -15.74
CA THR A 334 -23.06 -11.26 -16.50
C THR A 334 -23.17 -9.95 -15.73
N ALA A 335 -24.29 -9.70 -15.03
CA ALA A 335 -24.44 -8.51 -14.19
C ALA A 335 -23.39 -8.46 -13.05
N LYS A 336 -23.06 -9.59 -12.42
CA LYS A 336 -22.00 -9.66 -11.39
C LYS A 336 -20.63 -9.32 -11.96
N LYS A 337 -20.29 -9.83 -13.14
CA LYS A 337 -19.04 -9.44 -13.83
C LYS A 337 -19.02 -7.95 -14.18
N GLY A 338 -20.16 -7.38 -14.54
CA GLY A 338 -20.33 -5.94 -14.74
C GLY A 338 -20.07 -5.15 -13.46
N ALA A 339 -20.59 -5.62 -12.31
CA ALA A 339 -20.32 -5.01 -11.00
C ALA A 339 -18.84 -5.06 -10.62
N ASP A 340 -18.17 -6.19 -10.86
CA ASP A 340 -16.73 -6.33 -10.60
C ASP A 340 -15.89 -5.39 -11.49
N ASN A 341 -16.29 -5.21 -12.75
CA ASN A 341 -15.67 -4.25 -13.65
C ASN A 341 -15.97 -2.80 -13.26
N LEU A 342 -17.17 -2.51 -12.77
CA LEU A 342 -17.58 -1.18 -12.30
C LEU A 342 -16.74 -0.75 -11.10
N GLU A 343 -16.63 -1.59 -10.07
CA GLU A 343 -15.81 -1.33 -8.86
C GLU A 343 -14.34 -1.08 -9.25
N GLN A 344 -13.75 -2.00 -10.03
CA GLN A 344 -12.34 -1.85 -10.42
C GLN A 344 -12.05 -0.57 -11.19
N GLN A 345 -12.93 -0.16 -12.11
CA GLN A 345 -12.73 1.08 -12.84
C GLN A 345 -13.01 2.33 -11.99
N TRP A 346 -13.96 2.24 -11.07
CA TRP A 346 -14.34 3.34 -10.18
C TRP A 346 -13.23 3.64 -9.18
N ASP A 347 -12.70 2.61 -8.52
CA ASP A 347 -11.61 2.71 -7.55
C ASP A 347 -10.31 3.20 -8.22
N LYS A 348 -10.00 2.68 -9.42
CA LYS A 348 -8.84 3.14 -10.21
C LYS A 348 -8.94 4.63 -10.55
N SER A 349 -10.16 5.14 -10.71
CA SER A 349 -10.42 6.54 -11.07
C SER A 349 -10.65 7.44 -9.84
N GLU A 350 -10.78 6.87 -8.63
CA GLU A 350 -11.05 7.61 -7.39
C GLU A 350 -10.06 8.77 -7.17
N PRO A 351 -8.73 8.59 -7.24
CA PRO A 351 -7.80 9.66 -6.92
C PRO A 351 -7.96 10.89 -7.83
N GLU A 352 -8.35 10.67 -9.08
CA GLU A 352 -8.57 11.71 -10.08
C GLU A 352 -9.94 12.36 -9.92
N LEU A 353 -11.02 11.57 -9.86
CA LEU A 353 -12.40 12.08 -9.79
C LEU A 353 -12.69 12.80 -8.47
N ARG A 354 -12.22 12.25 -7.34
CA ARG A 354 -12.40 12.84 -6.00
C ARG A 354 -11.68 14.18 -5.85
N LYS A 355 -10.60 14.40 -6.60
CA LYS A 355 -9.84 15.65 -6.61
C LYS A 355 -10.50 16.74 -7.45
N ILE A 356 -11.23 16.37 -8.51
CA ILE A 356 -11.96 17.30 -9.38
C ILE A 356 -13.19 17.85 -8.65
N ASP A 357 -14.03 16.97 -8.12
CA ASP A 357 -15.24 17.35 -7.37
C ASP A 357 -15.57 16.26 -6.33
N GLY A 358 -14.91 16.32 -5.18
CA GLY A 358 -15.06 15.33 -4.11
C GLY A 358 -16.48 15.26 -3.54
N ALA A 359 -17.24 16.36 -3.55
CA ALA A 359 -18.61 16.37 -3.05
C ALA A 359 -19.57 15.63 -3.99
N THR A 360 -19.42 15.83 -5.31
CA THR A 360 -20.19 15.08 -6.29
C THR A 360 -19.71 13.64 -6.40
N TRP A 361 -18.40 13.40 -6.31
CA TRP A 361 -17.82 12.05 -6.27
C TRP A 361 -18.40 11.23 -5.11
N ASN A 362 -18.38 11.74 -3.88
CA ASN A 362 -18.94 11.04 -2.70
C ASN A 362 -20.42 10.65 -2.89
N LYS A 363 -21.20 11.48 -3.58
CA LYS A 363 -22.62 11.19 -3.85
C LYS A 363 -22.79 10.05 -4.85
N ILE A 364 -21.94 10.03 -5.88
CA ILE A 364 -21.95 8.97 -6.91
C ILE A 364 -21.41 7.67 -6.31
N ASP A 365 -20.35 7.75 -5.52
CA ASP A 365 -19.71 6.64 -4.82
C ASP A 365 -20.72 5.86 -3.96
N GLN A 366 -21.48 6.58 -3.12
CA GLN A 366 -22.58 5.97 -2.35
C GLN A 366 -23.64 5.29 -3.23
N THR A 367 -23.92 5.80 -4.43
CA THR A 367 -24.87 5.14 -5.33
C THR A 367 -24.30 3.89 -5.99
N ILE A 368 -23.01 3.89 -6.29
CA ILE A 368 -22.27 2.73 -6.83
C ILE A 368 -22.16 1.65 -5.76
N ASP A 369 -21.84 1.99 -4.51
CA ASP A 369 -21.85 1.03 -3.37
C ASP A 369 -23.18 0.28 -3.26
N ASN A 370 -24.29 1.01 -3.41
CA ASN A 370 -25.62 0.41 -3.40
C ASN A 370 -25.85 -0.53 -4.59
N VAL A 371 -25.29 -0.23 -5.77
CA VAL A 371 -25.32 -1.11 -6.96
C VAL A 371 -24.51 -2.38 -6.70
N LEU A 372 -23.29 -2.25 -6.17
CA LEU A 372 -22.41 -3.37 -5.87
C LEU A 372 -23.04 -4.29 -4.82
N ALA A 373 -23.58 -3.72 -3.73
CA ALA A 373 -24.27 -4.45 -2.68
C ALA A 373 -25.50 -5.20 -3.21
N ALA A 374 -26.33 -4.56 -4.03
CA ALA A 374 -27.51 -5.19 -4.61
C ALA A 374 -27.18 -6.33 -5.60
N THR A 375 -26.12 -6.14 -6.40
CA THR A 375 -25.73 -7.10 -7.45
C THR A 375 -24.99 -8.30 -6.89
N ARG A 376 -24.17 -8.09 -5.86
CA ARG A 376 -23.34 -9.15 -5.23
C ARG A 376 -24.05 -9.90 -4.11
N ALA A 377 -25.26 -9.50 -3.74
CA ALA A 377 -26.07 -10.22 -2.77
C ALA A 377 -26.14 -11.73 -3.09
N GLY A 378 -26.09 -12.56 -2.04
CA GLY A 378 -26.14 -14.02 -2.18
C GLY A 378 -27.39 -14.53 -2.89
N LYS A 379 -28.50 -13.77 -2.84
CA LYS A 379 -29.71 -13.94 -3.65
C LYS A 379 -30.05 -12.59 -4.31
N PRO A 380 -29.62 -12.35 -5.57
CA PRO A 380 -29.88 -11.09 -6.25
C PRO A 380 -31.37 -10.89 -6.50
N ASP A 381 -31.92 -9.77 -6.06
CA ASP A 381 -33.31 -9.36 -6.34
C ASP A 381 -33.33 -8.42 -7.54
N ALA A 382 -34.07 -8.78 -8.59
CA ALA A 382 -34.13 -8.02 -9.84
C ALA A 382 -34.65 -6.59 -9.65
N ASN A 383 -35.60 -6.36 -8.72
CA ASN A 383 -36.19 -5.06 -8.48
C ASN A 383 -35.26 -4.16 -7.67
N LEU A 384 -34.60 -4.71 -6.64
CA LEU A 384 -33.58 -3.97 -5.88
C LEU A 384 -32.39 -3.58 -6.76
N ASN A 385 -31.94 -4.48 -7.63
CA ASN A 385 -30.88 -4.20 -8.60
C ASN A 385 -31.26 -3.08 -9.58
N LYS A 386 -32.45 -3.15 -10.16
CA LYS A 386 -32.97 -2.09 -11.05
C LYS A 386 -33.09 -0.74 -10.32
N MET A 387 -33.54 -0.75 -9.07
CA MET A 387 -33.67 0.47 -8.26
C MET A 387 -32.31 1.11 -7.98
N ALA A 388 -31.32 0.31 -7.57
CA ALA A 388 -29.96 0.78 -7.32
C ALA A 388 -29.30 1.31 -8.60
N LEU A 389 -29.38 0.55 -9.70
CA LEU A 389 -28.82 0.94 -11.01
C LEU A 389 -29.45 2.22 -11.54
N ASN A 390 -30.78 2.36 -11.48
CA ASN A 390 -31.44 3.58 -11.95
C ASN A 390 -31.05 4.82 -11.11
N LYS A 391 -30.83 4.64 -9.80
CA LYS A 391 -30.39 5.71 -8.91
C LYS A 391 -28.95 6.14 -9.21
N SER A 392 -28.06 5.17 -9.42
CA SER A 392 -26.66 5.41 -9.79
C SER A 392 -26.54 6.02 -11.18
N LEU A 393 -27.22 5.47 -12.19
CA LEU A 393 -27.28 6.02 -13.55
C LEU A 393 -27.78 7.47 -13.57
N SER A 394 -28.75 7.80 -12.72
CA SER A 394 -29.26 9.18 -12.60
C SER A 394 -28.18 10.11 -12.04
N ALA A 395 -27.49 9.72 -10.96
CA ALA A 395 -26.43 10.51 -10.35
C ALA A 395 -25.23 10.69 -11.29
N LEU A 396 -24.79 9.60 -11.95
CA LEU A 396 -23.75 9.61 -12.97
C LEU A 396 -24.13 10.51 -14.15
N SER A 397 -25.34 10.35 -14.70
CA SER A 397 -25.79 11.14 -15.85
C SER A 397 -25.98 12.62 -15.55
N GLU A 398 -26.39 12.96 -14.32
CA GLU A 398 -26.51 14.35 -13.87
C GLU A 398 -25.14 15.01 -13.73
N ALA A 399 -24.19 14.33 -13.11
CA ALA A 399 -22.81 14.80 -12.97
C ALA A 399 -22.04 14.82 -14.31
N ASN A 400 -22.42 13.97 -15.27
CA ASN A 400 -21.77 13.90 -16.58
C ASN A 400 -22.22 15.00 -17.56
N LYS A 401 -23.24 15.80 -17.23
CA LYS A 401 -23.70 16.92 -18.06
C LYS A 401 -22.80 18.13 -17.89
N SER A 402 -22.32 18.69 -19.00
CA SER A 402 -21.57 19.95 -19.01
C SER A 402 -22.41 21.09 -18.44
N ARG A 403 -22.04 21.61 -17.26
CA ARG A 403 -22.67 22.81 -16.70
C ARG A 403 -22.22 24.03 -17.51
N VAL A 404 -23.04 24.46 -18.48
CA VAL A 404 -22.87 25.77 -19.11
C VAL A 404 -23.08 26.82 -18.02
N GLN A 405 -21.99 27.37 -17.48
CA GLN A 405 -22.06 28.55 -16.63
C GLN A 405 -22.34 29.76 -17.52
N THR A 406 -23.56 30.28 -17.47
CA THR A 406 -23.81 31.69 -17.83
C THR A 406 -23.05 32.60 -16.86
N PRO A 407 -22.28 33.59 -17.34
CA PRO A 407 -21.51 34.47 -16.45
C PRO A 407 -22.45 35.42 -15.69
N PRO A 408 -22.18 35.74 -14.41
CA PRO A 408 -22.91 36.78 -13.72
C PRO A 408 -22.49 38.15 -14.26
N SER A 409 -23.50 38.98 -14.51
CA SER A 409 -23.41 40.32 -15.07
C SER A 409 -22.46 41.25 -14.30
N GLN A 410 -21.83 42.13 -15.08
CA GLN A 410 -21.00 43.24 -14.66
C GLN A 410 -21.63 44.09 -13.54
N THR A 411 -20.82 44.45 -12.54
CA THR A 411 -20.84 45.80 -11.96
C THR A 411 -19.43 46.20 -11.49
N THR A 412 -19.12 47.46 -11.77
CA THR A 412 -17.86 48.24 -11.85
C THR A 412 -16.91 48.27 -10.64
N PRO A 413 -15.67 48.78 -10.83
CA PRO A 413 -14.49 48.53 -9.99
C PRO A 413 -14.15 49.65 -9.00
N GLY A 414 -13.43 49.28 -7.93
CA GLY A 414 -12.60 50.20 -7.16
C GLY A 414 -12.56 49.88 -5.67
N GLU A 415 -11.52 49.17 -5.23
CA GLU A 415 -10.70 49.57 -4.07
C GLU A 415 -9.52 48.59 -3.85
N THR A 416 -8.38 49.20 -3.56
CA THR A 416 -7.03 48.68 -3.27
C THR A 416 -7.01 47.56 -2.21
N PRO A 417 -6.13 46.54 -2.30
CA PRO A 417 -6.08 45.47 -1.31
C PRO A 417 -5.36 45.96 -0.04
N SER A 418 -6.09 46.03 1.07
CA SER A 418 -5.49 46.26 2.38
C SER A 418 -6.24 45.48 3.46
N ALA A 419 -5.45 44.74 4.26
CA ALA A 419 -5.78 44.02 5.49
C ALA A 419 -6.64 42.73 5.39
N SER A 420 -6.04 41.62 5.81
CA SER A 420 -6.66 40.33 6.11
C SER A 420 -7.87 40.45 7.07
N PRO A 421 -8.88 39.58 6.92
CA PRO A 421 -9.67 39.17 8.07
C PRO A 421 -9.81 37.64 8.19
N GLN A 422 -9.26 37.12 9.29
CA GLN A 422 -9.73 35.99 10.11
C GLN A 422 -10.11 34.65 9.43
N ASN A 423 -9.23 33.65 9.59
CA ASN A 423 -9.60 32.23 9.56
C ASN A 423 -10.67 31.96 10.64
N LYS A 424 -11.94 31.86 10.25
CA LYS A 424 -13.03 31.40 11.11
C LYS A 424 -13.76 30.25 10.43
N LEU A 425 -14.36 29.37 11.23
CA LEU A 425 -15.12 28.20 10.79
C LEU A 425 -16.48 28.55 10.13
N GLY A 426 -16.81 29.84 10.03
CA GLY A 426 -18.07 30.33 9.45
C GLY A 426 -18.38 29.74 8.07
N GLY A 427 -19.59 29.22 7.92
CA GLY A 427 -20.09 28.56 6.71
C GLY A 427 -19.65 27.10 6.49
N GLN A 428 -18.63 26.62 7.22
CA GLN A 428 -18.07 25.26 7.05
C GLN A 428 -18.68 24.24 8.00
N LEU A 429 -19.53 24.67 8.94
CA LEU A 429 -20.15 23.80 9.94
C LEU A 429 -21.62 23.47 9.65
N THR A 430 -22.13 23.93 8.51
CA THR A 430 -23.55 23.81 8.13
C THR A 430 -24.03 22.36 8.04
N ASP A 431 -23.18 21.47 7.52
CA ASP A 431 -23.50 20.05 7.42
C ASP A 431 -23.56 19.39 8.82
N PHE A 432 -22.69 19.78 9.75
CA PHE A 432 -22.71 19.31 11.14
C PHE A 432 -23.95 19.79 11.90
N VAL A 433 -24.35 21.06 11.70
CA VAL A 433 -25.61 21.59 12.27
C VAL A 433 -26.80 20.79 11.78
N LYS A 434 -26.82 20.40 10.50
CA LYS A 434 -27.89 19.57 9.93
C LYS A 434 -27.89 18.16 10.52
N ILE A 435 -26.74 17.50 10.58
CA ILE A 435 -26.61 16.15 11.15
C ILE A 435 -27.06 16.14 12.61
N GLU A 436 -26.60 17.07 13.44
CA GLU A 436 -27.02 17.15 14.85
C GLU A 436 -28.52 17.47 15.01
N SER A 437 -29.08 18.29 14.12
CA SER A 437 -30.53 18.57 14.11
C SER A 437 -31.34 17.32 13.78
N ASP A 438 -30.88 16.51 12.81
CA ASP A 438 -31.52 15.24 12.43
C ASP A 438 -31.44 14.22 13.58
N ILE A 439 -30.31 14.14 14.29
CA ILE A 439 -30.16 13.31 15.51
C ILE A 439 -31.14 13.79 16.60
N LEU A 440 -31.26 15.11 16.81
CA LEU A 440 -32.16 15.67 17.81
C LEU A 440 -33.63 15.31 17.52
N ILE A 441 -34.06 15.39 16.27
CA ILE A 441 -35.41 14.99 15.82
C ILE A 441 -35.65 13.50 16.11
N ALA A 442 -34.67 12.64 15.79
CA ALA A 442 -34.75 11.20 16.05
C ALA A 442 -34.85 10.89 17.55
N VAL A 443 -34.04 11.54 18.39
CA VAL A 443 -34.07 11.42 19.86
C VAL A 443 -35.43 11.84 20.42
N GLN A 444 -35.97 12.98 19.99
CA GLN A 444 -37.28 13.48 20.44
C GLN A 444 -38.43 12.56 20.03
N SER A 445 -38.26 11.84 18.92
CA SER A 445 -39.22 10.87 18.40
C SER A 445 -39.03 9.46 18.99
N ASN A 446 -38.14 9.29 19.97
CA ASN A 446 -37.72 7.99 20.55
C ASN A 446 -37.15 6.99 19.54
N ASP A 447 -36.70 7.44 18.36
CA ASP A 447 -36.03 6.61 17.36
C ASP A 447 -34.52 6.58 17.61
N PHE A 448 -34.12 5.78 18.60
CA PHE A 448 -32.71 5.63 18.95
C PHE A 448 -31.91 4.80 17.95
N ALA A 449 -32.56 4.10 17.02
CA ALA A 449 -31.85 3.42 15.94
C ALA A 449 -31.37 4.46 14.92
N ALA A 450 -32.25 5.35 14.47
CA ALA A 450 -31.88 6.47 13.60
C ALA A 450 -30.90 7.43 14.28
N ALA A 451 -31.08 7.71 15.58
CA ALA A 451 -30.15 8.57 16.33
C ALA A 451 -28.73 7.99 16.40
N LYS A 452 -28.59 6.66 16.57
CA LYS A 452 -27.27 6.00 16.60
C LYS A 452 -26.61 6.00 15.22
N THR A 453 -27.36 5.72 14.16
CA THR A 453 -26.85 5.84 12.78
C THR A 453 -26.41 7.28 12.47
N GLY A 454 -27.18 8.27 12.93
CA GLY A 454 -26.81 9.68 12.80
C GLY A 454 -25.55 10.03 13.59
N ALA A 455 -25.37 9.48 14.80
CA ALA A 455 -24.17 9.64 15.61
C ALA A 455 -22.94 9.00 14.95
N ASP A 456 -23.08 7.83 14.33
CA ASP A 456 -22.02 7.17 13.56
C ASP A 456 -21.61 7.99 12.33
N HIS A 457 -22.60 8.57 11.65
CA HIS A 457 -22.34 9.50 10.55
C HIS A 457 -21.67 10.81 11.03
N LEU A 458 -22.07 11.34 12.17
CA LEU A 458 -21.48 12.54 12.78
C LEU A 458 -19.99 12.32 13.12
N GLU A 459 -19.65 11.22 13.79
CA GLU A 459 -18.27 10.86 14.14
C GLU A 459 -17.41 10.72 12.87
N HIS A 460 -17.88 9.95 11.89
CA HIS A 460 -17.14 9.74 10.65
C HIS A 460 -16.87 11.06 9.89
N GLN A 461 -17.88 11.93 9.76
CA GLN A 461 -17.71 13.23 9.10
C GLN A 461 -16.80 14.16 9.90
N TRP A 462 -16.87 14.13 11.23
CA TRP A 462 -16.04 14.97 12.10
C TRP A 462 -14.57 14.55 12.01
N ASP A 463 -14.26 13.26 12.14
CA ASP A 463 -12.90 12.73 12.04
C ASP A 463 -12.27 12.95 10.66
N THR A 464 -13.07 12.78 9.60
CA THR A 464 -12.60 12.99 8.22
C THR A 464 -12.27 14.46 7.93
N THR A 465 -12.94 15.40 8.62
CA THR A 465 -12.74 16.84 8.44
C THR A 465 -11.81 17.46 9.48
N GLU A 466 -11.47 16.75 10.56
CA GLU A 466 -10.57 17.19 11.65
C GLU A 466 -9.29 17.86 11.12
N PRO A 467 -8.50 17.25 10.21
CA PRO A 467 -7.21 17.83 9.81
C PRO A 467 -7.34 19.17 9.10
N LYS A 468 -8.52 19.47 8.53
CA LYS A 468 -8.85 20.72 7.86
C LYS A 468 -9.41 21.74 8.86
N LEU A 469 -10.43 21.37 9.64
CA LEU A 469 -11.10 22.28 10.58
C LEU A 469 -10.15 22.75 11.70
N ARG A 470 -9.31 21.86 12.24
CA ARG A 470 -8.32 22.19 13.28
C ARG A 470 -7.25 23.18 12.82
N LYS A 471 -6.91 23.17 11.52
CA LYS A 471 -5.93 24.12 10.93
C LYS A 471 -6.52 25.51 10.70
N ILE A 472 -7.85 25.61 10.56
CA ILE A 472 -8.55 26.87 10.33
C ILE A 472 -8.68 27.61 11.66
N ASP A 473 -9.30 26.98 12.66
CA ASP A 473 -9.48 27.56 14.00
C ASP A 473 -9.46 26.46 15.07
N GLY A 474 -8.26 26.13 15.54
CA GLY A 474 -8.04 25.04 16.49
C GLY A 474 -8.69 25.26 17.86
N ALA A 475 -8.82 26.51 18.33
CA ALA A 475 -9.41 26.80 19.64
C ALA A 475 -10.93 26.60 19.64
N THR A 476 -11.60 27.00 18.55
CA THR A 476 -13.02 26.75 18.36
C THR A 476 -13.28 25.28 18.05
N TRP A 477 -12.42 24.64 17.26
CA TRP A 477 -12.48 23.20 16.99
C TRP A 477 -12.46 22.36 18.28
N THR A 478 -11.51 22.59 19.20
CA THR A 478 -11.43 21.81 20.47
C THR A 478 -12.69 21.96 21.35
N LYS A 479 -13.38 23.11 21.29
CA LYS A 479 -14.64 23.29 22.02
C LYS A 479 -15.79 22.49 21.42
N ILE A 480 -15.87 22.42 20.09
CA ILE A 480 -16.88 21.64 19.37
C ILE A 480 -16.59 20.13 19.50
N ASP A 481 -15.32 19.75 19.41
CA ASP A 481 -14.85 18.37 19.56
C ASP A 481 -15.32 17.76 20.89
N GLY A 482 -15.11 18.50 21.99
CA GLY A 482 -15.58 18.07 23.30
C GLY A 482 -17.11 18.00 23.44
N THR A 483 -17.89 18.71 22.62
CA THR A 483 -19.36 18.59 22.64
C THR A 483 -19.86 17.41 21.82
N ILE A 484 -19.17 17.07 20.74
CA ILE A 484 -19.44 15.89 19.91
C ILE A 484 -19.16 14.61 20.72
N ASP A 485 -18.06 14.53 21.46
CA ASP A 485 -17.77 13.41 22.36
C ASP A 485 -18.91 13.13 23.35
N ILE A 486 -19.48 14.20 23.91
CA ILE A 486 -20.60 14.11 24.86
C ILE A 486 -21.88 13.61 24.16
N ILE A 487 -22.15 14.04 22.92
CA ILE A 487 -23.26 13.53 22.11
C ILE A 487 -23.08 12.04 21.84
N LEU A 488 -21.92 11.65 21.32
CA LEU A 488 -21.62 10.25 20.98
C LEU A 488 -21.77 9.35 22.21
N SER A 489 -21.23 9.77 23.35
CA SER A 489 -21.37 9.05 24.62
C SER A 489 -22.84 8.92 25.08
N ALA A 490 -23.63 9.99 24.97
CA ALA A 490 -25.02 9.98 25.40
C ALA A 490 -25.91 9.10 24.48
N VAL A 491 -25.81 9.30 23.17
CA VAL A 491 -26.67 8.65 22.15
C VAL A 491 -26.31 7.17 21.98
N ARG A 492 -25.02 6.81 22.02
CA ARG A 492 -24.58 5.42 21.88
C ARG A 492 -24.65 4.60 23.17
N SER A 493 -25.03 5.21 24.29
CA SER A 493 -25.16 4.49 25.55
C SER A 493 -26.11 3.27 25.43
N ALA A 494 -25.89 2.26 26.27
CA ALA A 494 -26.70 1.04 26.24
C ALA A 494 -28.18 1.29 26.56
N LYS A 495 -28.47 2.37 27.29
CA LYS A 495 -29.83 2.84 27.63
C LYS A 495 -29.86 4.38 27.48
N PRO A 496 -30.02 4.89 26.25
CA PRO A 496 -30.00 6.32 25.99
C PRO A 496 -31.23 7.00 26.60
N ASP A 497 -31.00 8.12 27.28
CA ASP A 497 -32.04 8.92 27.93
C ASP A 497 -32.37 10.13 27.05
N VAL A 498 -33.65 10.31 26.72
CA VAL A 498 -34.12 11.38 25.81
C VAL A 498 -33.70 12.76 26.30
N SER A 499 -33.83 13.03 27.61
CA SER A 499 -33.53 14.34 28.19
C SER A 499 -32.04 14.63 28.16
N LYS A 500 -31.19 13.65 28.50
CA LYS A 500 -29.72 13.79 28.45
C LYS A 500 -29.21 13.95 27.02
N CYS A 501 -29.73 13.16 26.08
CA CYS A 501 -29.33 13.27 24.67
C CYS A 501 -29.75 14.62 24.09
N ALA A 502 -30.98 15.05 24.34
CA ALA A 502 -31.48 16.35 23.88
C ALA A 502 -30.69 17.51 24.50
N ALA A 503 -30.31 17.44 25.78
CA ALA A 503 -29.48 18.46 26.41
C ALA A 503 -28.08 18.55 25.80
N ALA A 504 -27.43 17.41 25.52
CA ALA A 504 -26.12 17.37 24.86
C ALA A 504 -26.17 17.95 23.44
N LEU A 505 -27.17 17.56 22.64
CA LEU A 505 -27.37 18.03 21.27
C LEU A 505 -27.69 19.53 21.21
N ASN A 506 -28.57 20.04 22.09
CA ASN A 506 -28.87 21.48 22.12
C ASN A 506 -27.64 22.32 22.52
N ASN A 507 -26.80 21.81 23.43
CA ASN A 507 -25.57 22.48 23.81
C ASN A 507 -24.56 22.53 22.65
N SER A 508 -24.34 21.40 21.96
CA SER A 508 -23.46 21.33 20.79
C SER A 508 -23.97 22.20 19.63
N LEU A 509 -25.26 22.12 19.31
CA LEU A 509 -25.90 22.96 18.29
C LEU A 509 -25.75 24.46 18.58
N SER A 510 -25.83 24.88 19.84
CA SER A 510 -25.60 26.29 20.20
C SER A 510 -24.17 26.73 19.87
N ILE A 511 -23.19 25.90 20.21
CA ILE A 511 -21.75 26.19 19.99
C ILE A 511 -21.43 26.13 18.50
N LEU A 512 -21.94 25.13 17.77
CA LEU A 512 -21.81 25.01 16.32
C LEU A 512 -22.41 26.21 15.61
N ASN A 513 -23.64 26.62 15.95
CA ASN A 513 -24.28 27.77 15.32
C ASN A 513 -23.59 29.10 15.64
N GLU A 514 -22.97 29.24 16.81
CA GLU A 514 -22.16 30.41 17.13
C GLU A 514 -20.84 30.42 16.33
N ALA A 515 -20.20 29.27 16.19
CA ALA A 515 -18.97 29.11 15.41
C ALA A 515 -19.19 29.18 13.88
N ASN A 516 -20.41 28.89 13.42
CA ASN A 516 -20.78 28.88 12.00
C ASN A 516 -21.26 30.25 11.47
N LYS A 517 -21.37 31.26 12.35
CA LYS A 517 -21.62 32.66 11.99
C LYS A 517 -20.34 33.35 11.54
#